data_AF-A0A7R9QTW5-F1
#
_entry.id   AF-A0A7R9QTW5-F1
#
_cell.length_a   1.000
_cell.length_b   1.000
_cell.length_c   1.000
_cell.angle_alpha   90.00
_cell.angle_beta   90.00
_cell.angle_gamma   90.00
#
_symmetry.space_group_name_H-M   'P 1'
#
loop_
_entity.id
_entity.type
_entity.pdbx_description
1 polymer ?
#
loop_
_entity_poly.entity_id
_entity_poly.type
_entity_poly.pdbx_seq_one_letter_code
_entity_poly.pdbx_strand_id
1 'polypeptide(L)'
;MLKLNQNSLCQTTVGQIVNLISNDVNRMDEVHYLALWDMLYDTLDNISIELRPGDLLAIIGPVGSGKSSFLMALLRELPVFKGNIHITGTVSYASQESWIFNDNIINNILFGMNYDECRYKRIIEVCALEKDLHVLPFGDKTLVGEKGVQLSCGQKARINLARNTDIVLMDDPLSAVDTGVAECIFDKCIMEYLFSKIRILVTHQIQFVRKATQILVLDKGRCIGLGTYDQLQAQARSPIYSHVSTTLNGIASIRAYGAQQAVEKQLHVYLDDHSATWFLFLCASRSLGMVLDGLCIVYLVIISVMLMAFPDNVSAGDAGLAFSSVLGLVYMTQWGVRQTTELESQMTSVERIVEYSRLPQEAPLISPQNDPYLKPPPPDWPPNGQIMFKNVNLFYQTSNT
;
A
#
# COMPACT_ATOMS: atom_id res chain seq x y z
N MET A 1 -18.22 16.82 40.42
CA MET A 1 -17.11 17.29 39.56
C MET A 1 -16.42 16.04 39.00
N LEU A 2 -16.77 15.65 37.78
CA LEU A 2 -16.29 14.40 37.15
C LEU A 2 -14.86 14.63 36.65
N LYS A 3 -13.89 13.84 37.14
CA LYS A 3 -12.52 13.82 36.62
C LYS A 3 -12.42 12.73 35.57
N LEU A 4 -12.06 13.10 34.35
CA LEU A 4 -11.75 12.17 33.26
C LEU A 4 -10.49 11.36 33.60
N ASN A 5 -10.53 10.06 33.31
CA ASN A 5 -9.44 9.13 33.57
C ASN A 5 -8.23 9.46 32.66
N GLN A 6 -7.04 9.66 33.23
CA GLN A 6 -5.83 10.07 32.50
C GLN A 6 -5.33 9.03 31.50
N ASN A 7 -5.63 7.75 31.74
CA ASN A 7 -5.22 6.66 30.85
C ASN A 7 -6.01 6.64 29.53
N SER A 8 -7.31 6.99 29.57
CA SER A 8 -8.16 7.06 28.37
C SER A 8 -7.85 8.27 27.48
N LEU A 9 -7.37 9.37 28.06
CA LEU A 9 -6.99 10.59 27.34
C LEU A 9 -5.72 10.40 26.50
N CYS A 10 -4.79 9.53 26.91
CA CYS A 10 -3.55 9.30 26.17
C CYS A 10 -3.81 8.59 24.82
N GLN A 11 -4.92 7.86 24.68
CA GLN A 11 -5.26 7.08 23.48
C GLN A 11 -6.25 7.77 22.53
N THR A 12 -6.82 8.92 22.91
CA THR A 12 -7.84 9.64 22.11
C THR A 12 -7.21 10.79 21.36
N THR A 13 -7.45 10.92 20.06
CA THR A 13 -6.89 12.04 19.27
C THR A 13 -7.43 13.39 19.76
N VAL A 14 -6.63 14.46 19.69
CA VAL A 14 -7.04 15.82 20.11
C VAL A 14 -8.36 16.26 19.48
N GLY A 15 -8.62 15.87 18.22
CA GLY A 15 -9.89 16.13 17.56
C GLY A 15 -11.10 15.48 18.26
N GLN A 16 -10.95 14.27 18.78
CA GLN A 16 -11.98 13.59 19.58
C GLN A 16 -12.14 14.23 20.95
N ILE A 17 -11.05 14.69 21.58
CA ILE A 17 -11.08 15.40 22.86
C ILE A 17 -11.83 16.73 22.70
N VAL A 18 -11.54 17.51 21.65
CA VAL A 18 -12.24 18.77 21.36
C VAL A 18 -13.73 18.54 21.08
N ASN A 19 -14.08 17.48 20.34
CA ASN A 19 -15.48 17.13 20.06
C ASN A 19 -16.26 16.64 21.30
N LEU A 20 -15.59 15.88 22.18
CA LEU A 20 -16.15 15.42 23.46
C LEU A 20 -16.33 16.56 24.46
N ILE A 21 -15.48 17.58 24.36
CA ILE A 21 -15.51 18.76 25.21
C ILE A 21 -16.54 19.79 24.70
N SER A 22 -16.72 19.92 23.38
CA SER A 22 -17.66 20.88 22.79
C SER A 22 -19.13 20.44 22.85
N ASN A 23 -19.39 19.14 23.00
CA ASN A 23 -20.74 18.61 23.10
C ASN A 23 -21.16 18.48 24.56
N ASP A 24 -21.79 19.54 25.05
CA ASP A 24 -22.49 19.59 26.32
C ASP A 24 -23.79 18.75 26.21
N VAL A 25 -23.68 17.43 26.39
CA VAL A 25 -24.85 16.54 26.44
C VAL A 25 -24.73 15.59 27.62
N ASN A 26 -25.15 16.12 28.78
CA ASN A 26 -25.80 15.31 29.80
C ASN A 26 -27.04 14.66 29.18
N ARG A 27 -26.89 13.44 28.66
CA ARG A 27 -28.02 12.56 28.41
C ARG A 27 -27.57 11.13 28.67
N MET A 28 -27.91 10.63 29.85
CA MET A 28 -27.98 9.19 30.07
C MET A 28 -29.24 8.71 29.35
N ASP A 29 -29.08 8.19 28.15
CA ASP A 29 -30.05 7.29 27.55
C ASP A 29 -29.54 5.85 27.76
N GLU A 30 -30.47 4.97 28.16
CA GLU A 30 -30.35 3.55 28.52
C GLU A 30 -29.03 2.82 28.21
N VAL A 31 -28.34 2.39 29.27
CA VAL A 31 -27.22 1.45 29.17
C VAL A 31 -27.79 0.04 29.02
N HIS A 32 -27.86 -0.45 27.78
CA HIS A 32 -28.02 -1.88 27.52
C HIS A 32 -26.72 -2.60 27.89
N TYR A 33 -26.71 -3.30 29.02
CA TYR A 33 -25.67 -4.29 29.31
C TYR A 33 -25.86 -5.48 28.37
N LEU A 34 -24.88 -5.70 27.49
CA LEU A 34 -24.80 -6.91 26.68
C LEU A 34 -23.53 -7.67 27.11
N ALA A 35 -23.68 -8.44 28.19
CA ALA A 35 -22.66 -9.40 28.60
C ALA A 35 -22.80 -10.64 27.71
N LEU A 36 -22.16 -10.61 26.53
CA LEU A 36 -22.03 -11.76 25.64
C LEU A 36 -20.90 -12.66 26.17
N TRP A 37 -21.25 -13.86 26.59
CA TRP A 37 -20.32 -14.95 26.94
C TRP A 37 -19.91 -15.77 25.71
N ASP A 38 -19.80 -15.10 24.55
CA ASP A 38 -19.13 -15.59 23.34
C ASP A 38 -18.71 -14.37 22.52
N MET A 39 -17.40 -14.18 22.32
CA MET A 39 -16.86 -13.00 21.63
C MET A 39 -17.05 -13.13 20.12
N LEU A 40 -18.22 -12.75 19.62
CA LEU A 40 -18.47 -12.51 18.20
C LEU A 40 -17.77 -11.21 17.79
N TYR A 41 -16.49 -11.31 17.40
CA TYR A 41 -15.81 -10.21 16.74
C TYR A 41 -16.28 -10.11 15.29
N ASP A 42 -16.73 -8.93 14.87
CA ASP A 42 -17.01 -8.63 13.46
C ASP A 42 -15.75 -8.92 12.63
N THR A 43 -15.87 -9.79 11.63
CA THR A 43 -14.78 -10.17 10.72
C THR A 43 -14.44 -9.01 9.79
N LEU A 44 -15.44 -8.24 9.39
CA LEU A 44 -15.29 -6.96 8.72
C LEU A 44 -16.24 -5.95 9.36
N ASP A 45 -15.75 -4.74 9.64
CA ASP A 45 -16.46 -3.70 10.36
C ASP A 45 -16.40 -2.37 9.59
N ASN A 46 -17.57 -1.86 9.22
CA ASN A 46 -17.81 -0.56 8.62
C ASN A 46 -16.98 -0.27 7.36
N ILE A 47 -17.01 -1.17 6.38
CA ILE A 47 -16.34 -0.96 5.09
C ILE A 47 -17.28 -0.23 4.12
N SER A 48 -16.78 0.84 3.50
CA SER A 48 -17.50 1.63 2.49
C SER A 48 -16.59 1.92 1.29
N ILE A 49 -16.93 1.35 0.13
CA ILE A 49 -16.15 1.42 -1.12
C ILE A 49 -17.13 1.43 -2.30
N GLU A 50 -16.80 2.21 -3.33
CA GLU A 50 -17.47 2.20 -4.63
C GLU A 50 -16.45 1.91 -5.72
N LEU A 51 -16.70 0.89 -6.55
CA LEU A 51 -15.86 0.54 -7.69
C LEU A 51 -16.65 0.66 -9.00
N ARG A 52 -15.98 1.17 -10.03
CA ARG A 52 -16.52 1.34 -11.38
C ARG A 52 -15.70 0.53 -12.39
N PRO A 53 -16.29 0.16 -13.54
CA PRO A 53 -15.53 -0.45 -14.63
C PRO A 53 -14.33 0.43 -15.00
N GLY A 54 -13.13 -0.14 -15.07
CA GLY A 54 -11.90 0.64 -15.18
C GLY A 54 -11.07 0.64 -13.90
N ASP A 55 -11.67 0.43 -12.73
CA ASP A 55 -10.93 0.48 -11.48
C ASP A 55 -10.13 -0.81 -11.23
N LEU A 56 -8.90 -0.60 -10.72
CA LEU A 56 -8.07 -1.63 -10.12
C LEU A 56 -7.96 -1.32 -8.64
N LEU A 57 -8.70 -2.06 -7.82
CA LEU A 57 -8.61 -2.02 -6.37
C LEU A 57 -7.54 -2.99 -5.89
N ALA A 58 -6.47 -2.47 -5.28
CA ALA A 58 -5.50 -3.30 -4.55
C ALA A 58 -5.89 -3.39 -3.07
N ILE A 59 -5.99 -4.61 -2.54
CA ILE A 59 -6.28 -4.84 -1.11
C ILE A 59 -5.01 -5.32 -0.42
N ILE A 60 -4.58 -4.59 0.59
CA ILE A 60 -3.38 -4.89 1.38
C ILE A 60 -3.69 -4.97 2.87
N GLY A 61 -2.88 -5.72 3.61
CA GLY A 61 -3.02 -5.88 5.06
C GLY A 61 -2.33 -7.13 5.60
N PRO A 62 -2.05 -7.20 6.90
CA PRO A 62 -1.43 -8.37 7.53
C PRO A 62 -2.28 -9.63 7.39
N VAL A 63 -1.69 -10.81 7.59
CA VAL A 63 -2.44 -12.07 7.63
C VAL A 63 -3.50 -11.99 8.74
N GLY A 64 -4.73 -12.42 8.45
CA GLY A 64 -5.85 -12.30 9.38
C GLY A 64 -6.55 -10.94 9.40
N SER A 65 -6.20 -10.00 8.51
CA SER A 65 -6.86 -8.69 8.45
C SER A 65 -8.25 -8.66 7.81
N GLY A 66 -8.73 -9.79 7.26
CA GLY A 66 -10.04 -9.91 6.62
C GLY A 66 -10.07 -9.78 5.09
N LYS A 67 -8.91 -9.82 4.41
CA LYS A 67 -8.82 -9.71 2.93
C LYS A 67 -9.62 -10.79 2.20
N SER A 68 -9.39 -12.07 2.50
CA SER A 68 -10.15 -13.17 1.89
C SER A 68 -11.62 -13.15 2.31
N SER A 69 -11.93 -12.71 3.54
CA SER A 69 -13.31 -12.50 4.00
C SER A 69 -14.02 -11.41 3.19
N PHE A 70 -13.30 -10.37 2.76
CA PHE A 70 -13.83 -9.32 1.89
C PHE A 70 -14.16 -9.87 0.49
N LEU A 71 -13.31 -10.74 -0.06
CA LEU A 71 -13.61 -11.44 -1.32
C LEU A 71 -14.79 -12.41 -1.17
N MET A 72 -14.89 -13.14 -0.05
CA MET A 72 -16.03 -14.03 0.23
C MET A 72 -17.34 -13.26 0.35
N ALA A 73 -17.33 -12.05 0.91
CA ALA A 73 -18.50 -11.18 0.94
C ALA A 73 -18.94 -10.74 -0.47
N LEU A 74 -17.98 -10.45 -1.36
CA LEU A 74 -18.25 -10.17 -2.77
C LEU A 74 -18.84 -11.36 -3.52
N LEU A 75 -18.40 -12.57 -3.18
CA LEU A 75 -18.95 -13.82 -3.72
C LEU A 75 -20.31 -14.20 -3.12
N ARG A 76 -20.81 -13.43 -2.13
CA ARG A 76 -22.02 -13.72 -1.34
C ARG A 76 -21.95 -15.03 -0.52
N GLU A 77 -20.74 -15.51 -0.26
CA GLU A 77 -20.48 -16.66 0.63
C GLU A 77 -20.45 -16.25 2.11
N LEU A 78 -20.12 -14.98 2.38
CA LEU A 78 -20.16 -14.41 3.73
C LEU A 78 -21.41 -13.52 3.88
N PRO A 79 -22.38 -13.87 4.75
CA PRO A 79 -23.63 -13.14 4.86
C PRO A 79 -23.44 -11.79 5.55
N VAL A 80 -23.99 -10.73 4.94
CA VAL A 80 -23.98 -9.37 5.47
C VAL A 80 -24.93 -9.28 6.66
N PHE A 81 -24.43 -8.82 7.81
CA PHE A 81 -25.25 -8.58 9.00
C PHE A 81 -25.81 -7.16 9.04
N LYS A 82 -24.99 -6.18 8.68
CA LYS A 82 -25.35 -4.75 8.67
C LYS A 82 -24.83 -4.12 7.38
N GLY A 83 -25.54 -3.12 6.86
CA GLY A 83 -25.20 -2.44 5.61
C GLY A 83 -25.70 -3.19 4.37
N ASN A 84 -25.37 -2.66 3.18
CA ASN A 84 -25.77 -3.25 1.90
C ASN A 84 -24.56 -3.41 0.98
N ILE A 85 -24.50 -4.56 0.29
CA ILE A 85 -23.60 -4.81 -0.83
C ILE A 85 -24.44 -4.90 -2.11
N HIS A 86 -24.26 -3.95 -3.02
CA HIS A 86 -24.80 -4.04 -4.37
C HIS A 86 -23.70 -4.50 -5.32
N ILE A 87 -23.98 -5.53 -6.13
CA ILE A 87 -23.09 -6.05 -7.16
C ILE A 87 -23.93 -6.27 -8.40
N THR A 88 -23.50 -5.72 -9.53
CA THR A 88 -24.13 -5.92 -10.83
C THR A 88 -23.09 -6.46 -11.80
N GLY A 89 -23.42 -7.49 -12.58
CA GLY A 89 -22.50 -8.15 -13.51
C GLY A 89 -22.06 -9.56 -13.06
N THR A 90 -21.28 -10.22 -13.90
CA THR A 90 -20.74 -11.56 -13.64
C THR A 90 -19.39 -11.50 -12.92
N VAL A 91 -19.20 -12.32 -11.90
CA VAL A 91 -17.99 -12.35 -11.06
C VAL A 91 -17.18 -13.62 -11.36
N SER A 92 -15.89 -13.48 -11.59
CA SER A 92 -14.92 -14.58 -11.58
C SER A 92 -13.94 -14.41 -10.43
N TYR A 93 -13.50 -15.55 -9.92
CA TYR A 93 -12.63 -15.61 -8.76
C TYR A 93 -11.41 -16.49 -9.04
N ALA A 94 -10.24 -15.85 -9.04
CA ALA A 94 -8.95 -16.51 -9.00
C ALA A 94 -8.50 -16.62 -7.54
N SER A 95 -8.84 -17.74 -6.91
CA SER A 95 -8.49 -18.09 -5.53
C SER A 95 -6.98 -18.26 -5.30
N GLN A 96 -6.54 -18.00 -4.07
CA GLN A 96 -5.17 -18.20 -3.60
C GLN A 96 -4.69 -19.63 -3.83
N GLU A 97 -5.55 -20.62 -3.51
CA GLU A 97 -5.37 -21.99 -3.96
C GLU A 97 -6.14 -22.21 -5.26
N SER A 98 -5.43 -22.34 -6.39
CA SER A 98 -6.06 -22.44 -7.70
C SER A 98 -6.88 -23.72 -7.86
N TRP A 99 -8.19 -23.58 -8.08
CA TRP A 99 -9.09 -24.71 -8.26
C TRP A 99 -9.31 -25.04 -9.74
N ILE A 100 -8.90 -26.25 -10.13
CA ILE A 100 -9.00 -26.79 -11.49
C ILE A 100 -9.96 -27.98 -11.50
N PHE A 101 -10.88 -27.98 -12.46
CA PHE A 101 -11.86 -29.04 -12.69
C PHE A 101 -11.21 -30.23 -13.39
N ASN A 102 -11.72 -31.42 -13.12
CA ASN A 102 -11.29 -32.66 -13.77
C ASN A 102 -11.86 -32.74 -15.20
N ASP A 103 -11.32 -31.91 -16.08
CA ASP A 103 -11.67 -31.80 -17.50
C ASP A 103 -10.43 -31.29 -18.27
N ASN A 104 -10.55 -31.03 -19.57
CA ASN A 104 -9.50 -30.46 -20.39
C ASN A 104 -9.19 -29.00 -20.00
N ILE A 105 -8.00 -28.53 -20.36
CA ILE A 105 -7.57 -27.14 -20.09
C ILE A 105 -8.51 -26.13 -20.75
N ILE A 106 -8.90 -26.37 -22.00
CA ILE A 106 -9.85 -25.51 -22.72
C ILE A 106 -11.17 -25.33 -21.96
N ASN A 107 -11.74 -26.41 -21.43
CA ASN A 107 -13.00 -26.35 -20.68
C ASN A 107 -12.83 -25.66 -19.33
N ASN A 108 -11.66 -25.81 -18.69
CA ASN A 108 -11.31 -25.09 -17.47
C ASN A 108 -11.20 -23.57 -17.67
N ILE A 109 -10.76 -23.12 -18.85
CA ILE A 109 -10.64 -21.70 -19.22
C ILE A 109 -12.00 -21.15 -19.65
N LEU A 110 -12.74 -21.87 -20.50
CA LEU A 110 -14.07 -21.45 -20.97
C LEU A 110 -15.08 -21.36 -19.82
N PHE A 111 -15.00 -22.29 -18.87
CA PHE A 111 -15.78 -22.31 -17.65
C PHE A 111 -17.29 -22.06 -17.85
N GLY A 112 -17.88 -22.78 -18.80
CA GLY A 112 -19.31 -22.68 -19.16
C GLY A 112 -19.65 -21.60 -20.20
N MET A 113 -18.67 -20.83 -20.69
CA MET A 113 -18.84 -19.91 -21.82
C MET A 113 -18.71 -20.63 -23.16
N ASN A 114 -19.37 -20.08 -24.19
CA ASN A 114 -19.20 -20.54 -25.57
C ASN A 114 -17.77 -20.28 -26.07
N TYR A 115 -17.25 -21.21 -26.88
CA TYR A 115 -15.93 -21.06 -27.48
C TYR A 115 -15.92 -19.95 -28.53
N ASP A 116 -15.06 -18.96 -28.31
CA ASP A 116 -14.73 -17.91 -29.26
C ASP A 116 -13.21 -17.97 -29.51
N GLU A 117 -12.83 -18.31 -30.73
CA GLU A 117 -11.43 -18.53 -31.10
C GLU A 117 -10.57 -17.27 -30.92
N CYS A 118 -11.09 -16.09 -31.29
CA CYS A 118 -10.36 -14.84 -31.19
C CYS A 118 -10.11 -14.48 -29.73
N ARG A 119 -11.17 -14.56 -28.90
CA ARG A 119 -11.07 -14.31 -27.46
C ARG A 119 -10.15 -15.31 -26.77
N TYR A 120 -10.26 -16.59 -27.12
CA TYR A 120 -9.49 -17.66 -26.50
C TYR A 120 -8.00 -17.52 -26.81
N LYS A 121 -7.62 -17.32 -28.08
CA LYS A 121 -6.22 -17.06 -28.47
C LYS A 121 -5.63 -15.87 -27.72
N ARG A 122 -6.41 -14.78 -27.58
CA ARG A 122 -5.95 -13.59 -26.86
C ARG A 122 -5.72 -13.88 -25.37
N ILE A 123 -6.61 -14.63 -24.71
CA ILE A 123 -6.47 -15.01 -23.30
C ILE A 123 -5.21 -15.86 -23.07
N ILE A 124 -4.94 -16.83 -23.94
CA ILE A 124 -3.74 -17.67 -23.86
C ILE A 124 -2.45 -16.85 -23.96
N GLU A 125 -2.43 -15.87 -24.87
CA GLU A 125 -1.31 -14.95 -25.05
C GLU A 125 -1.08 -14.07 -23.81
N VAL A 126 -2.11 -13.38 -23.31
CA VAL A 126 -1.97 -12.41 -22.20
C VAL A 126 -1.72 -13.10 -20.85
N CYS A 127 -2.20 -14.32 -20.66
CA CYS A 127 -1.91 -15.13 -19.48
C CYS A 127 -0.58 -15.88 -19.58
N ALA A 128 0.19 -15.71 -20.66
CA ALA A 128 1.46 -16.39 -20.91
C ALA A 128 1.38 -17.93 -20.86
N LEU A 129 0.27 -18.50 -21.34
CA LEU A 129 0.02 -19.95 -21.36
C LEU A 129 0.54 -20.66 -22.62
N GLU A 130 0.93 -19.92 -23.66
CA GLU A 130 1.33 -20.48 -24.96
C GLU A 130 2.48 -21.51 -24.83
N LYS A 131 3.53 -21.16 -24.07
CA LYS A 131 4.66 -22.07 -23.81
C LYS A 131 4.25 -23.31 -23.02
N ASP A 132 3.32 -23.16 -22.06
CA ASP A 132 2.84 -24.29 -21.26
C ASP A 132 2.08 -25.28 -22.15
N LEU A 133 1.19 -24.78 -23.01
CA LEU A 133 0.40 -25.61 -23.91
C LEU A 133 1.26 -26.37 -24.92
N HIS A 134 2.34 -25.77 -25.43
CA HIS A 134 3.25 -26.45 -26.35
C HIS A 134 4.00 -27.64 -25.74
N VAL A 135 4.22 -27.63 -24.42
CA VAL A 135 4.91 -28.72 -23.71
C VAL A 135 3.97 -29.89 -23.41
N LEU A 136 2.66 -29.65 -23.41
CA LEU A 136 1.66 -30.67 -23.11
C LEU A 136 1.38 -31.58 -24.33
N PRO A 137 1.21 -32.90 -24.12
CA PRO A 137 1.10 -33.88 -25.21
C PRO A 137 -0.08 -33.66 -26.15
N PHE A 138 -1.16 -33.04 -25.66
CA PHE A 138 -2.36 -32.72 -26.46
C PHE A 138 -2.71 -31.24 -26.41
N GLY A 139 -1.75 -30.37 -26.07
CA GLY A 139 -2.00 -28.94 -25.93
C GLY A 139 -3.10 -28.64 -24.91
N ASP A 140 -4.06 -27.81 -25.31
CA ASP A 140 -5.20 -27.41 -24.49
C ASP A 140 -6.31 -28.48 -24.35
N LYS A 141 -6.24 -29.55 -25.14
CA LYS A 141 -7.07 -30.75 -25.00
C LYS A 141 -6.51 -31.77 -24.00
N THR A 142 -5.40 -31.44 -23.33
CA THR A 142 -4.82 -32.31 -22.30
C THR A 142 -5.75 -32.34 -21.08
N LEU A 143 -6.07 -33.54 -20.60
CA LEU A 143 -6.84 -33.78 -19.38
C LEU A 143 -5.97 -33.51 -18.15
N VAL A 144 -6.43 -32.66 -17.24
CA VAL A 144 -5.60 -32.22 -16.10
C VAL A 144 -5.67 -33.17 -14.89
N GLY A 145 -6.72 -33.99 -14.81
CA GLY A 145 -6.99 -34.89 -13.67
C GLY A 145 -7.59 -34.16 -12.46
N GLU A 146 -7.91 -34.92 -11.40
CA GLU A 146 -8.47 -34.35 -10.16
C GLU A 146 -7.54 -33.29 -9.55
N LYS A 147 -8.07 -32.10 -9.25
CA LYS A 147 -7.33 -30.92 -8.74
C LYS A 147 -6.10 -30.53 -9.58
N GLY A 148 -6.05 -30.96 -10.84
CA GLY A 148 -4.98 -30.68 -11.77
C GLY A 148 -3.60 -31.18 -11.34
N VAL A 149 -3.49 -32.38 -10.75
CA VAL A 149 -2.21 -32.95 -10.26
C VAL A 149 -1.06 -32.89 -11.28
N GLN A 150 -1.37 -32.89 -12.58
CA GLN A 150 -0.37 -32.87 -13.65
C GLN A 150 0.25 -31.49 -13.94
N LEU A 151 -0.25 -30.40 -13.33
CA LEU A 151 0.22 -29.04 -13.57
C LEU A 151 1.04 -28.49 -12.41
N SER A 152 1.98 -27.60 -12.73
CA SER A 152 2.70 -26.81 -11.72
C SER A 152 1.79 -25.76 -11.08
N CYS A 153 2.14 -25.27 -9.88
CA CYS A 153 1.36 -24.22 -9.20
C CYS A 153 1.23 -22.95 -10.06
N GLY A 154 2.29 -22.55 -10.77
CA GLY A 154 2.25 -21.40 -11.68
C GLY A 154 1.33 -21.61 -12.89
N GLN A 155 1.29 -22.82 -13.46
CA GLN A 155 0.37 -23.17 -14.54
C GLN A 155 -1.09 -23.13 -14.07
N LYS A 156 -1.37 -23.69 -12.89
CA LYS A 156 -2.71 -23.63 -12.27
C LYS A 156 -3.16 -22.19 -12.05
N ALA A 157 -2.26 -21.34 -11.55
CA ALA A 157 -2.54 -19.93 -11.33
C ALA A 157 -2.89 -19.20 -12.64
N ARG A 158 -2.12 -19.44 -13.71
CA ARG A 158 -2.38 -18.85 -15.04
C ARG A 158 -3.72 -19.32 -15.63
N ILE A 159 -4.07 -20.61 -15.51
CA ILE A 159 -5.36 -21.13 -15.98
C ILE A 159 -6.52 -20.55 -15.17
N ASN A 160 -6.36 -20.40 -13.85
CA ASN A 160 -7.38 -19.81 -13.00
C ASN A 160 -7.63 -18.34 -13.34
N LEU A 161 -6.55 -17.58 -13.60
CA LEU A 161 -6.62 -16.18 -14.03
C LEU A 161 -7.25 -16.02 -15.42
N ALA A 162 -7.08 -17.00 -16.32
CA ALA A 162 -7.65 -16.99 -17.66
C ALA A 162 -9.20 -17.00 -17.69
N ARG A 163 -9.86 -17.27 -16.56
CA ARG A 163 -11.32 -17.23 -16.40
C ARG A 163 -11.85 -15.80 -16.40
N ASN A 164 -12.24 -15.34 -17.58
CA ASN A 164 -12.56 -13.93 -17.83
C ASN A 164 -14.08 -13.62 -17.70
N THR A 165 -14.46 -12.67 -16.83
CA THR A 165 -15.85 -12.17 -16.62
C THR A 165 -15.89 -10.65 -16.40
N ASP A 166 -17.02 -10.03 -16.09
CA ASP A 166 -17.13 -8.56 -15.93
C ASP A 166 -16.40 -8.01 -14.70
N ILE A 167 -16.35 -8.81 -13.63
CA ILE A 167 -15.72 -8.49 -12.35
C ILE A 167 -14.72 -9.59 -12.02
N VAL A 168 -13.43 -9.24 -11.94
CA VAL A 168 -12.35 -10.21 -11.72
C VAL A 168 -11.78 -10.02 -10.32
N LEU A 169 -12.01 -11.01 -9.44
CA LEU A 169 -11.46 -11.10 -8.10
C LEU A 169 -10.19 -11.97 -8.14
N MET A 170 -9.11 -11.46 -7.57
CA MET A 170 -7.79 -12.08 -7.60
C MET A 170 -7.22 -12.14 -6.18
N ASP A 171 -7.14 -13.34 -5.59
CA ASP A 171 -6.50 -13.58 -4.30
C ASP A 171 -5.08 -14.09 -4.50
N ASP A 172 -4.12 -13.16 -4.53
CA ASP A 172 -2.69 -13.39 -4.72
C ASP A 172 -2.30 -14.33 -5.89
N PRO A 173 -2.85 -14.14 -7.11
CA PRO A 173 -2.69 -15.08 -8.23
C PRO A 173 -1.26 -15.12 -8.80
N LEU A 174 -0.42 -14.15 -8.46
CA LEU A 174 0.95 -14.00 -8.99
C LEU A 174 2.03 -14.57 -8.06
N SER A 175 1.67 -15.01 -6.85
CA SER A 175 2.61 -15.51 -5.84
C SER A 175 3.34 -16.79 -6.25
N ALA A 176 2.68 -17.66 -7.02
CA ALA A 176 3.22 -18.96 -7.46
C ALA A 176 3.91 -18.89 -8.83
N VAL A 177 4.11 -17.69 -9.39
CA VAL A 177 4.64 -17.47 -10.74
C VAL A 177 5.98 -16.75 -10.66
N ASP A 178 6.92 -17.11 -11.53
CA ASP A 178 8.23 -16.44 -11.64
C ASP A 178 8.06 -14.93 -11.88
N THR A 179 8.91 -14.12 -11.24
CA THR A 179 8.79 -12.65 -11.23
C THR A 179 8.63 -12.03 -12.63
N GLY A 180 9.45 -12.44 -13.61
CA GLY A 180 9.36 -11.90 -14.97
C GLY A 180 8.07 -12.29 -15.71
N VAL A 181 7.51 -13.47 -15.41
CA VAL A 181 6.22 -13.88 -15.96
C VAL A 181 5.08 -13.17 -15.22
N ALA A 182 5.19 -12.99 -13.91
CA ALA A 182 4.23 -12.25 -13.11
C ALA A 182 4.10 -10.79 -13.56
N GLU A 183 5.22 -10.10 -13.84
CA GLU A 183 5.21 -8.75 -14.40
C GLU A 183 4.55 -8.70 -15.78
N CYS A 184 4.89 -9.65 -16.67
CA CYS A 184 4.28 -9.75 -18.00
C CYS A 184 2.76 -9.96 -17.92
N ILE A 185 2.30 -10.84 -17.02
CA ILE A 185 0.87 -11.09 -16.78
C ILE A 185 0.21 -9.83 -16.18
N PHE A 186 0.85 -9.17 -15.23
CA PHE A 186 0.30 -7.97 -14.62
C PHE A 186 0.09 -6.87 -15.67
N ASP A 187 1.10 -6.57 -16.47
CA ASP A 187 1.00 -5.50 -17.47
C ASP A 187 0.06 -5.88 -18.64
N LYS A 188 0.20 -7.06 -19.24
CA LYS A 188 -0.60 -7.45 -20.41
C LYS A 188 -2.02 -7.91 -20.06
N CYS A 189 -2.19 -8.70 -18.99
CA CYS A 189 -3.49 -9.24 -18.62
C CYS A 189 -4.25 -8.28 -17.72
N ILE A 190 -3.68 -7.92 -16.56
CA ILE A 190 -4.41 -7.15 -15.55
C ILE A 190 -4.56 -5.70 -15.98
N MET A 191 -3.51 -5.05 -16.47
CA MET A 191 -3.54 -3.63 -16.82
C MET A 191 -4.17 -3.38 -18.19
N GLU A 192 -3.76 -4.11 -19.24
CA GLU A 192 -4.25 -3.89 -20.62
C GLU A 192 -5.54 -4.67 -20.94
N TYR A 193 -5.51 -6.01 -20.88
CA TYR A 193 -6.63 -6.84 -21.35
C TYR A 193 -7.90 -6.68 -20.49
N LEU A 194 -7.74 -6.57 -19.17
CA LEU A 194 -8.83 -6.38 -18.22
C LEU A 194 -9.14 -4.89 -17.94
N PHE A 195 -8.57 -3.95 -18.70
CA PHE A 195 -8.68 -2.52 -18.43
C PHE A 195 -10.12 -2.04 -18.26
N SER A 196 -11.05 -2.48 -19.10
CA SER A 196 -12.45 -2.03 -19.08
C SER A 196 -13.31 -2.65 -17.97
N LYS A 197 -12.73 -3.48 -17.11
CA LYS A 197 -13.44 -4.31 -16.12
C LYS A 197 -13.16 -3.86 -14.70
N ILE A 198 -13.96 -4.33 -13.75
CA ILE A 198 -13.66 -4.14 -12.33
C ILE A 198 -12.65 -5.20 -11.94
N ARG A 199 -11.50 -4.77 -11.42
CA ARG A 199 -10.39 -5.65 -11.02
C ARG A 199 -10.11 -5.47 -9.54
N ILE A 200 -10.18 -6.54 -8.77
CA ILE A 200 -9.86 -6.52 -7.34
C ILE A 200 -8.69 -7.47 -7.11
N LEU A 201 -7.55 -6.92 -6.73
CA LEU A 201 -6.30 -7.65 -6.53
C LEU A 201 -5.91 -7.61 -5.05
N VAL A 202 -5.95 -8.76 -4.40
CA VAL A 202 -5.26 -8.99 -3.14
C VAL A 202 -3.84 -9.43 -3.47
N THR A 203 -2.83 -8.74 -2.95
CA THR A 203 -1.45 -9.18 -3.11
C THR A 203 -0.57 -8.67 -1.98
N HIS A 204 0.46 -9.43 -1.66
CA HIS A 204 1.54 -9.00 -0.76
C HIS A 204 2.67 -8.24 -1.49
N GLN A 205 2.64 -8.21 -2.82
CA GLN A 205 3.70 -7.61 -3.63
C GLN A 205 3.45 -6.12 -3.90
N ILE A 206 4.16 -5.25 -3.17
CA ILE A 206 3.99 -3.78 -3.20
C ILE A 206 4.14 -3.18 -4.62
N GLN A 207 4.98 -3.79 -5.46
CA GLN A 207 5.24 -3.33 -6.83
C GLN A 207 3.98 -3.23 -7.71
N PHE A 208 3.00 -4.12 -7.50
CA PHE A 208 1.74 -4.11 -8.23
C PHE A 208 0.73 -3.13 -7.63
N VAL A 209 0.79 -2.93 -6.31
CA VAL A 209 -0.09 -2.00 -5.56
C VAL A 209 0.13 -0.55 -6.00
N ARG A 210 1.36 -0.16 -6.35
CA ARG A 210 1.67 1.20 -6.81
C ARG A 210 0.94 1.59 -8.11
N LYS A 211 0.59 0.62 -8.96
CA LYS A 211 -0.12 0.83 -10.23
C LYS A 211 -1.66 0.79 -10.09
N ALA A 212 -2.19 0.54 -8.89
CA ALA A 212 -3.62 0.46 -8.64
C ALA A 212 -4.29 1.84 -8.65
N THR A 213 -5.53 1.91 -9.13
CA THR A 213 -6.30 3.17 -9.12
C THR A 213 -6.75 3.50 -7.70
N GLN A 214 -7.05 2.48 -6.90
CA GLN A 214 -7.39 2.61 -5.49
C GLN A 214 -6.73 1.51 -4.67
N ILE A 215 -6.36 1.85 -3.44
CA ILE A 215 -5.78 0.91 -2.47
C ILE A 215 -6.68 0.90 -1.24
N LEU A 216 -7.10 -0.29 -0.83
CA LEU A 216 -7.79 -0.57 0.43
C LEU A 216 -6.81 -1.21 1.41
N VAL A 217 -6.56 -0.53 2.52
CA VAL A 217 -5.73 -1.05 3.62
C VAL A 217 -6.64 -1.61 4.71
N LEU A 218 -6.58 -2.93 4.90
CA LEU A 218 -7.32 -3.65 5.93
C LEU A 218 -6.43 -4.02 7.12
N ASP A 219 -6.90 -3.77 8.33
CA ASP A 219 -6.34 -4.30 9.57
C ASP A 219 -7.45 -4.70 10.54
N LYS A 220 -7.34 -5.91 11.10
CA LYS A 220 -8.34 -6.48 12.04
C LYS A 220 -9.80 -6.26 11.61
N GLY A 221 -10.10 -6.47 10.33
CA GLY A 221 -11.45 -6.33 9.78
C GLY A 221 -11.89 -4.89 9.47
N ARG A 222 -11.07 -3.88 9.73
CA ARG A 222 -11.40 -2.46 9.49
C ARG A 222 -10.60 -1.87 8.34
N CYS A 223 -11.23 -0.94 7.62
CA CYS A 223 -10.56 -0.10 6.65
C CYS A 223 -9.76 0.99 7.38
N ILE A 224 -8.42 0.89 7.37
CA ILE A 224 -7.53 1.94 7.89
C ILE A 224 -7.40 3.08 6.89
N GLY A 225 -7.37 2.76 5.60
CA GLY A 225 -7.15 3.75 4.55
C GLY A 225 -7.73 3.30 3.22
N LEU A 226 -8.27 4.27 2.49
CA LEU A 226 -8.79 4.10 1.14
C LEU A 226 -8.34 5.30 0.30
N GLY A 227 -7.67 5.07 -0.81
CA GLY A 227 -7.24 6.14 -1.71
C GLY A 227 -6.13 5.70 -2.67
N THR A 228 -5.55 6.65 -3.39
CA THR A 228 -4.36 6.37 -4.21
C THR A 228 -3.12 6.19 -3.34
N TYR A 229 -2.06 5.59 -3.90
CA TYR A 229 -0.80 5.40 -3.20
C TYR A 229 -0.26 6.72 -2.59
N ASP A 230 -0.25 7.80 -3.39
CA ASP A 230 0.27 9.10 -2.96
C ASP A 230 -0.59 9.74 -1.88
N GLN A 231 -1.93 9.59 -1.95
CA GLN A 231 -2.85 10.09 -0.92
C GLN A 231 -2.62 9.41 0.42
N LEU A 232 -2.50 8.07 0.42
CA LEU A 232 -2.24 7.30 1.63
C LEU A 232 -0.86 7.63 2.21
N GLN A 233 0.14 7.84 1.35
CA GLN A 233 1.47 8.26 1.77
C GLN A 233 1.47 9.67 2.40
N ALA A 234 0.70 10.60 1.84
CA ALA A 234 0.55 11.96 2.38
C ALA A 234 -0.23 11.97 3.71
N GLN A 235 -1.28 11.16 3.82
CA GLN A 235 -2.07 11.01 5.05
C GLN A 235 -1.23 10.48 6.21
N ALA A 236 -0.26 9.60 5.96
CA ALA A 236 0.67 9.13 6.99
C ALA A 236 1.56 10.24 7.59
N ARG A 237 1.80 11.35 6.86
CA ARG A 237 2.62 12.50 7.31
C ARG A 237 1.80 13.62 7.98
N SER A 238 0.48 13.62 7.79
CA SER A 238 -0.49 14.59 8.33
C SER A 238 -0.63 14.68 9.87
N PRO A 239 -0.38 13.63 10.70
CA PRO A 239 -0.72 13.65 12.13
C PRO A 239 -0.12 14.81 12.95
N ILE A 240 1.13 15.20 12.66
CA ILE A 240 1.83 16.29 13.36
C ILE A 240 1.19 17.66 13.03
N TYR A 241 0.92 17.92 11.76
CA TYR A 241 0.29 19.17 11.30
C TYR A 241 -1.16 19.28 11.78
N SER A 242 -1.89 18.16 11.77
CA SER A 242 -3.26 18.07 12.27
C SER A 242 -3.35 18.34 13.77
N HIS A 243 -2.43 17.79 14.57
CA HIS A 243 -2.40 18.00 16.02
C HIS A 243 -2.22 19.48 16.40
N VAL A 244 -1.31 20.19 15.73
CA VAL A 244 -1.06 21.62 15.97
C VAL A 244 -2.26 22.47 15.55
N SER A 245 -2.82 22.23 14.37
CA SER A 245 -3.98 22.96 13.87
C SER A 245 -5.21 22.77 14.77
N THR A 246 -5.46 21.55 15.22
CA THR A 246 -6.59 21.22 16.11
C THR A 246 -6.41 21.84 17.49
N THR A 247 -5.18 21.88 18.02
CA THR A 247 -4.90 22.53 19.31
C THR A 247 -5.13 24.04 19.24
N LEU A 248 -4.76 24.68 18.14
CA LEU A 248 -4.99 26.12 17.92
C LEU A 248 -6.47 26.46 17.84
N ASN A 249 -7.24 25.67 17.08
CA ASN A 249 -8.68 25.88 16.93
C ASN A 249 -9.47 25.54 18.21
N GLY A 250 -8.98 24.60 19.03
CA GLY A 250 -9.61 24.15 20.28
C GLY A 250 -9.10 24.82 21.56
N ILE A 251 -8.25 25.86 21.48
CA ILE A 251 -7.48 26.37 22.62
C ILE A 251 -8.34 26.90 23.78
N ALA A 252 -9.51 27.48 23.48
CA ALA A 252 -10.45 27.96 24.48
C ALA A 252 -11.05 26.79 25.29
N SER A 253 -11.48 25.73 24.60
CA SER A 253 -12.05 24.52 25.19
C SER A 253 -11.02 23.75 26.02
N ILE A 254 -9.80 23.61 25.52
CA ILE A 254 -8.70 22.93 26.24
C ILE A 254 -8.39 23.66 27.55
N ARG A 255 -8.44 25.00 27.56
CA ARG A 255 -8.21 25.81 28.77
C ARG A 255 -9.36 25.73 29.76
N ALA A 256 -10.60 25.76 29.27
CA ALA A 256 -11.80 25.69 30.11
C ALA A 256 -11.91 24.35 30.86
N TYR A 257 -11.45 23.25 30.26
CA TYR A 257 -11.54 21.90 30.84
C TYR A 257 -10.27 21.42 31.57
N GLY A 258 -9.23 22.26 31.65
CA GLY A 258 -7.99 21.90 32.36
C GLY A 258 -7.20 20.77 31.68
N ALA A 259 -7.40 20.54 30.38
CA ALA A 259 -6.84 19.41 29.64
C ALA A 259 -5.45 19.70 29.02
N GLN A 260 -4.81 20.81 29.40
CA GLN A 260 -3.54 21.26 28.81
C GLN A 260 -2.46 20.18 28.88
N GLN A 261 -2.27 19.55 30.04
CA GLN A 261 -1.24 18.52 30.25
C GLN A 261 -1.45 17.26 29.39
N ALA A 262 -2.69 16.90 29.08
CA ALA A 262 -2.98 15.72 28.26
C ALA A 262 -2.63 15.96 26.79
N VAL A 263 -3.00 17.13 26.27
CA VAL A 263 -2.68 17.56 24.90
C VAL A 263 -1.17 17.79 24.74
N GLU A 264 -0.53 18.37 25.75
CA GLU A 264 0.93 18.55 25.81
C GLU A 264 1.66 17.20 25.77
N LYS A 265 1.21 16.21 26.55
CA LYS A 265 1.79 14.86 26.53
C LYS A 265 1.65 14.18 25.17
N GLN A 266 0.51 14.34 24.48
CA GLN A 266 0.33 13.80 23.13
C GLN A 266 1.22 14.48 22.10
N LEU A 267 1.35 15.80 22.18
CA LEU A 267 2.29 16.55 21.34
C LEU A 267 3.72 16.06 21.56
N HIS A 268 4.12 15.81 22.81
CA HIS A 268 5.44 15.26 23.11
C HIS A 268 5.67 13.90 22.49
N VAL A 269 4.69 12.98 22.50
CA VAL A 269 4.84 11.67 21.83
C VAL A 269 5.08 11.83 20.32
N TYR A 270 4.30 12.69 19.66
CA TYR A 270 4.49 12.95 18.22
C TYR A 270 5.82 13.66 17.92
N LEU A 271 6.21 14.61 18.76
CA LEU A 271 7.50 15.29 18.64
C LEU A 271 8.67 14.34 18.91
N ASP A 272 8.55 13.41 19.86
CA ASP A 272 9.59 12.44 20.18
C ASP A 272 9.79 11.45 19.03
N ASP A 273 8.71 10.93 18.43
CA ASP A 273 8.82 10.02 17.28
C ASP A 273 9.47 10.71 16.06
N HIS A 274 9.09 11.97 15.81
CA HIS A 274 9.70 12.79 14.77
C HIS A 274 11.17 13.12 15.09
N SER A 275 11.45 13.58 16.31
CA SER A 275 12.79 13.99 16.75
C SER A 275 13.73 12.80 16.87
N ALA A 276 13.25 11.61 17.23
CA ALA A 276 14.02 10.38 17.26
C ALA A 276 14.53 10.02 15.86
N THR A 277 13.69 10.17 14.85
CA THR A 277 14.07 9.94 13.45
C THR A 277 15.16 10.93 12.99
N TRP A 278 15.02 12.22 13.33
CA TRP A 278 16.03 13.24 13.04
C TRP A 278 17.33 13.03 13.84
N PHE A 279 17.22 12.63 15.11
CA PHE A 279 18.36 12.34 15.97
C PHE A 279 19.15 11.12 15.48
N LEU A 280 18.46 10.09 14.99
CA LEU A 280 19.08 8.93 14.37
C LEU A 280 19.93 9.32 13.15
N PHE A 281 19.41 10.24 12.32
CA PHE A 281 20.16 10.82 11.21
C PHE A 281 21.40 11.57 11.71
N LEU A 282 21.27 12.44 12.71
CA LEU A 282 22.40 13.18 13.29
C LEU A 282 23.48 12.25 13.87
N CYS A 283 23.07 11.18 14.56
CA CYS A 283 23.95 10.16 15.10
C CYS A 283 24.70 9.42 13.98
N ALA A 284 24.03 9.06 12.89
CA ALA A 284 24.65 8.42 11.74
C ALA A 284 25.66 9.35 11.04
N SER A 285 25.32 10.63 10.84
CA SER A 285 26.27 11.62 10.29
C SER A 285 27.47 11.86 11.20
N ARG A 286 27.28 11.81 12.52
CA ARG A 286 28.36 11.94 13.51
C ARG A 286 29.26 10.72 13.58
N SER A 287 28.69 9.51 13.56
CA SER A 287 29.47 8.27 13.53
C SER A 287 30.32 8.17 12.27
N LEU A 288 29.77 8.57 11.12
CA LEU A 288 30.51 8.66 9.87
C LEU A 288 31.66 9.69 9.98
N GLY A 289 31.41 10.85 10.59
CA GLY A 289 32.44 11.85 10.87
C GLY A 289 33.59 11.30 11.74
N MET A 290 33.27 10.56 12.80
CA MET A 290 34.27 9.91 13.67
C MET A 290 35.12 8.87 12.92
N VAL A 291 34.51 8.10 12.01
CA VAL A 291 35.25 7.14 11.17
C VAL A 291 36.23 7.88 10.26
N LEU A 292 35.80 8.99 9.64
CA LEU A 292 36.66 9.82 8.80
C LEU A 292 37.81 10.46 9.60
N ASP A 293 37.56 10.95 10.81
CA ASP A 293 38.62 11.46 11.70
C ASP A 293 39.63 10.37 12.06
N GLY A 294 39.15 9.16 12.35
CA GLY A 294 40.01 8.00 12.60
C GLY A 294 40.96 7.71 11.43
N LEU A 295 40.44 7.72 10.20
CA LEU A 295 41.26 7.55 8.98
C LEU A 295 42.30 8.66 8.82
N CYS A 296 41.94 9.89 9.15
CA CYS A 296 42.82 11.05 9.06
C CYS A 296 43.95 11.01 10.10
N ILE A 297 43.67 10.56 11.32
CA ILE A 297 44.69 10.37 12.37
C ILE A 297 45.69 9.29 11.94
N VAL A 298 45.22 8.17 11.39
CA VAL A 298 46.09 7.12 10.85
C VAL A 298 46.99 7.69 9.76
N TYR A 299 46.46 8.51 8.86
CA TYR A 299 47.22 9.16 7.80
C TYR A 299 48.27 10.14 8.34
N LEU A 300 47.95 10.95 9.36
CA LEU A 300 48.90 11.83 10.04
C LEU A 300 50.03 11.06 10.72
N VAL A 301 49.72 9.94 11.38
CA VAL A 301 50.73 9.07 11.99
C VAL A 301 51.67 8.51 10.93
N ILE A 302 51.14 8.03 9.79
CA ILE A 302 51.95 7.55 8.67
C ILE A 302 52.91 8.63 8.18
N ILE A 303 52.44 9.86 8.00
CA ILE A 303 53.29 10.97 7.55
C ILE A 303 54.36 11.32 8.58
N SER A 304 54.01 11.35 9.87
CA SER A 304 54.97 11.65 10.94
C SER A 304 56.09 10.60 11.02
N VAL A 305 55.76 9.31 10.87
CA VAL A 305 56.73 8.22 10.82
C VAL A 305 57.60 8.30 9.56
N MET A 306 57.02 8.62 8.40
CA MET A 306 57.76 8.78 7.15
C MET A 306 58.75 9.95 7.19
N LEU A 307 58.37 11.07 7.80
CA LEU A 307 59.26 12.23 7.98
C LEU A 307 60.41 11.92 8.95
N MET A 308 60.17 11.10 9.97
CA MET A 308 61.20 10.67 10.92
C MET A 308 62.16 9.63 10.31
N ALA A 309 61.68 8.77 9.40
CA ALA A 309 62.47 7.73 8.75
C ALA A 309 63.42 8.27 7.66
N PHE A 310 63.12 9.44 7.06
CA PHE A 310 63.93 10.06 6.00
C PHE A 310 64.31 11.51 6.33
N PRO A 311 65.15 11.74 7.35
CA PRO A 311 65.47 13.09 7.83
C PRO A 311 66.37 13.90 6.88
N ASP A 312 67.16 13.25 6.03
CA ASP A 312 68.23 13.91 5.27
C ASP A 312 67.74 14.75 4.06
N ASN A 313 66.46 14.66 3.70
CA ASN A 313 65.91 15.28 2.48
C ASN A 313 64.73 16.22 2.71
N VAL A 314 64.36 16.52 3.96
CA VAL A 314 63.14 17.32 4.25
C VAL A 314 63.48 18.55 5.07
N SER A 315 63.27 19.73 4.48
CA SER A 315 63.31 20.99 5.19
C SER A 315 62.21 21.05 6.26
N ALA A 316 62.51 21.65 7.42
CA ALA A 316 61.50 21.90 8.45
C ALA A 316 60.27 22.67 7.92
N GLY A 317 60.46 23.51 6.88
CA GLY A 317 59.37 24.21 6.19
C GLY A 317 58.45 23.27 5.40
N ASP A 318 59.01 22.29 4.69
CA ASP A 318 58.26 21.33 3.87
C ASP A 318 57.46 20.35 4.74
N ALA A 319 58.04 19.93 5.87
CA ALA A 319 57.34 19.15 6.88
C ALA A 319 56.14 19.93 7.47
N GLY A 320 56.34 21.20 7.83
CA GLY A 320 55.26 22.06 8.32
C GLY A 320 54.14 22.29 7.29
N LEU A 321 54.51 22.42 6.01
CA LEU A 321 53.56 22.56 4.90
C LEU A 321 52.77 21.26 4.67
N ALA A 322 53.42 20.10 4.74
CA ALA A 322 52.77 18.80 4.65
C ALA A 322 51.75 18.60 5.79
N PHE A 323 52.14 18.85 7.05
CA PHE A 323 51.21 18.76 8.18
C PHE A 323 50.03 19.73 8.05
N SER A 324 50.26 20.97 7.65
CA SER A 324 49.21 21.98 7.48
C SER A 324 48.24 21.63 6.36
N SER A 325 48.76 21.08 5.25
CA SER A 325 47.96 20.66 4.10
C SER A 325 47.08 19.45 4.43
N VAL A 326 47.62 18.49 5.18
CA VAL A 326 46.87 17.31 5.61
C VAL A 326 45.78 17.67 6.61
N LEU A 327 46.09 18.52 7.60
CA LEU A 327 45.09 19.05 8.52
C LEU A 327 43.95 19.80 7.79
N GLY A 328 44.27 20.56 6.75
CA GLY A 328 43.27 21.19 5.89
C GLY A 328 42.41 20.18 5.12
N LEU A 329 43.02 19.10 4.62
CA LEU A 329 42.34 18.04 3.88
C LEU A 329 41.39 17.21 4.78
N VAL A 330 41.74 16.99 6.05
CA VAL A 330 40.85 16.38 7.06
C VAL A 330 39.51 17.12 7.12
N TYR A 331 39.57 18.44 7.30
CA TYR A 331 38.38 19.28 7.43
C TYR A 331 37.56 19.32 6.14
N MET A 332 38.22 19.45 4.98
CA MET A 332 37.53 19.50 3.68
C MET A 332 36.86 18.18 3.32
N THR A 333 37.45 17.03 3.67
CA THR A 333 36.86 15.72 3.38
C THR A 333 35.60 15.48 4.20
N GLN A 334 35.62 15.84 5.48
CA GLN A 334 34.43 15.76 6.34
C GLN A 334 33.30 16.69 5.87
N TRP A 335 33.66 17.92 5.49
CA TRP A 335 32.69 18.88 4.96
C TRP A 335 32.09 18.39 3.64
N GLY A 336 32.91 17.86 2.72
CA GLY A 336 32.47 17.33 1.44
C GLY A 336 31.47 16.17 1.58
N VAL A 337 31.76 15.19 2.44
CA VAL A 337 30.85 14.05 2.66
C VAL A 337 29.50 14.51 3.20
N ARG A 338 29.46 15.46 4.15
CA ARG A 338 28.20 16.02 4.67
C ARG A 338 27.40 16.74 3.59
N GLN A 339 28.06 17.52 2.74
CA GLN A 339 27.39 18.22 1.65
C GLN A 339 26.83 17.28 0.59
N THR A 340 27.49 16.16 0.30
CA THR A 340 26.94 15.15 -0.60
C THR A 340 25.68 14.50 -0.04
N THR A 341 25.67 14.13 1.25
CA THR A 341 24.49 13.54 1.89
C THR A 341 23.31 14.52 1.95
N GLU A 342 23.57 15.81 2.23
CA GLU A 342 22.53 16.85 2.21
C GLU A 342 21.97 17.05 0.79
N LEU A 343 22.85 17.07 -0.22
CA LEU A 343 22.46 17.18 -1.62
C LEU A 343 21.57 16.01 -2.05
N GLU A 344 21.93 14.76 -1.72
CA GLU A 344 21.11 13.58 -2.03
C GLU A 344 19.73 13.65 -1.37
N SER A 345 19.67 14.13 -0.12
CA SER A 345 18.39 14.34 0.59
C SER A 345 17.51 15.37 -0.13
N GLN A 346 18.09 16.50 -0.54
CA GLN A 346 17.37 17.58 -1.22
C GLN A 346 16.96 17.22 -2.66
N MET A 347 17.77 16.41 -3.35
CA MET A 347 17.52 15.98 -4.74
C MET A 347 16.28 15.09 -4.88
N THR A 348 15.83 14.43 -3.81
CA THR A 348 14.57 13.66 -3.79
C THR A 348 13.36 14.53 -4.16
N SER A 349 13.37 15.83 -3.82
CA SER A 349 12.28 16.75 -4.16
C SER A 349 12.30 17.19 -5.62
N VAL A 350 13.50 17.41 -6.16
CA VAL A 350 13.72 17.80 -7.57
C VAL A 350 13.36 16.63 -8.48
N GLU A 351 13.74 15.41 -8.10
CA GLU A 351 13.38 14.19 -8.83
C GLU A 351 11.85 14.05 -8.97
N ARG A 352 11.10 14.30 -7.89
CA ARG A 352 9.63 14.32 -7.92
C ARG A 352 9.06 15.41 -8.81
N ILE A 353 9.61 16.63 -8.78
CA ILE A 353 9.15 17.71 -9.65
C ILE A 353 9.41 17.37 -11.12
N VAL A 354 10.57 16.80 -11.42
CA VAL A 354 10.91 16.34 -12.77
C VAL A 354 9.96 15.23 -13.21
N GLU A 355 9.64 14.29 -12.31
CA GLU A 355 8.63 13.24 -12.53
C GLU A 355 7.25 13.85 -12.83
N TYR A 356 6.78 14.78 -11.99
CA TYR A 356 5.49 15.47 -12.18
C TYR A 356 5.44 16.32 -13.45
N SER A 357 6.54 16.96 -13.83
CA SER A 357 6.60 17.78 -15.05
C SER A 357 6.52 16.96 -16.34
N ARG A 358 6.81 15.65 -16.25
CA ARG A 358 6.77 14.72 -17.38
C ARG A 358 5.49 13.88 -17.41
N LEU A 359 4.61 14.03 -16.42
CA LEU A 359 3.34 13.32 -16.43
C LEU A 359 2.51 13.78 -17.64
N PRO A 360 1.89 12.84 -18.38
CA PRO A 360 0.96 13.21 -19.43
C PRO A 360 -0.19 14.00 -18.81
N GLN A 361 -0.51 15.14 -19.44
CA GLN A 361 -1.59 16.01 -18.98
C GLN A 361 -2.92 15.25 -18.97
N GLU A 362 -3.61 15.26 -17.83
CA GLU A 362 -4.94 14.65 -17.71
C GLU A 362 -5.94 15.26 -18.70
N ALA A 363 -6.91 14.46 -19.13
CA ALA A 363 -7.93 14.89 -20.08
C ALA A 363 -8.72 16.10 -19.54
N PRO A 364 -9.12 17.06 -20.42
CA PRO A 364 -9.85 18.24 -20.00
C PRO A 364 -11.17 17.90 -19.31
N LEU A 365 -11.53 18.70 -18.30
CA LEU A 365 -12.69 18.52 -17.43
C LEU A 365 -14.04 18.51 -18.19
N ILE A 366 -14.07 19.13 -19.36
CA ILE A 366 -15.20 19.12 -20.29
C ILE A 366 -14.63 18.66 -21.63
N SER A 367 -15.19 17.59 -22.15
CA SER A 367 -14.79 17.05 -23.42
C SER A 367 -15.15 18.00 -24.58
N PRO A 368 -14.23 18.28 -25.52
CA PRO A 368 -14.53 19.16 -26.65
C PRO A 368 -15.60 18.53 -27.54
N GLN A 369 -16.67 19.28 -27.85
CA GLN A 369 -17.81 18.76 -28.64
C GLN A 369 -17.45 18.26 -30.05
N ASN A 370 -16.28 18.67 -30.56
CA ASN A 370 -15.78 18.33 -31.90
C ASN A 370 -14.85 17.11 -31.93
N ASP A 371 -14.55 16.48 -30.79
CA ASP A 371 -13.71 15.29 -30.75
C ASP A 371 -14.59 14.01 -30.76
N PRO A 372 -14.52 13.15 -31.80
CA PRO A 372 -15.36 11.97 -31.91
C PRO A 372 -15.15 10.93 -30.79
N TYR A 373 -14.09 11.06 -29.97
CA TYR A 373 -13.71 10.10 -28.93
C TYR A 373 -14.01 10.54 -27.50
N LEU A 374 -14.33 11.82 -27.27
CA LEU A 374 -14.62 12.38 -25.95
C LEU A 374 -16.01 13.02 -26.00
N LYS A 375 -17.08 12.23 -25.87
CA LYS A 375 -18.45 12.75 -25.70
C LYS A 375 -18.85 12.72 -24.23
N PRO A 376 -19.58 13.72 -23.71
CA PRO A 376 -20.12 13.65 -22.36
C PRO A 376 -21.05 12.43 -22.23
N PRO A 377 -21.07 11.75 -21.07
CA PRO A 377 -21.86 10.54 -20.89
C PRO A 377 -23.37 10.83 -21.02
N PRO A 378 -24.17 9.85 -21.50
CA PRO A 378 -25.63 10.00 -21.60
C PRO A 378 -26.28 10.25 -20.24
N PRO A 379 -27.45 10.90 -20.20
CA PRO A 379 -28.20 11.16 -18.96
C PRO A 379 -28.65 9.89 -18.21
N ASP A 380 -28.66 8.73 -18.87
CA ASP A 380 -29.14 7.44 -18.31
C ASP A 380 -28.01 6.60 -17.68
N TRP A 381 -26.95 7.26 -17.23
CA TRP A 381 -25.79 6.62 -16.62
C TRP A 381 -25.98 6.39 -15.11
N PRO A 382 -25.57 5.22 -14.54
CA PRO A 382 -24.90 4.08 -15.17
C PRO A 382 -25.86 2.89 -15.45
N PRO A 383 -25.81 2.29 -16.66
CA PRO A 383 -26.65 1.15 -17.00
C PRO A 383 -26.03 -0.24 -16.70
N ASN A 384 -24.81 -0.33 -16.15
CA ASN A 384 -24.09 -1.61 -15.93
C ASN A 384 -23.24 -1.62 -14.64
N GLY A 385 -22.85 -2.85 -14.26
CA GLY A 385 -22.00 -3.28 -13.16
C GLY A 385 -21.38 -2.25 -12.20
N GLN A 386 -21.97 -2.09 -11.02
CA GLN A 386 -21.43 -1.31 -9.91
C GLN A 386 -21.27 -2.20 -8.68
N ILE A 387 -20.14 -2.07 -7.97
CA ILE A 387 -19.98 -2.64 -6.63
C ILE A 387 -20.01 -1.49 -5.63
N MET A 388 -20.95 -1.55 -4.69
CA MET A 388 -21.14 -0.52 -3.67
C MET A 388 -21.30 -1.16 -2.30
N PHE A 389 -20.32 -0.93 -1.42
CA PHE A 389 -20.41 -1.21 0.02
C PHE A 389 -20.83 0.07 0.74
N LYS A 390 -21.89 0.02 1.53
CA LYS A 390 -22.30 1.11 2.43
C LYS A 390 -22.41 0.61 3.86
N ASN A 391 -21.43 0.95 4.70
CA ASN A 391 -21.38 0.67 6.14
C ASN A 391 -21.63 -0.80 6.47
N VAL A 392 -20.87 -1.70 5.82
CA VAL A 392 -21.11 -3.14 5.88
C VAL A 392 -20.36 -3.81 7.04
N ASN A 393 -21.06 -4.62 7.85
CA ASN A 393 -20.47 -5.51 8.87
C ASN A 393 -20.78 -6.97 8.56
N LEU A 394 -19.78 -7.85 8.72
CA LEU A 394 -19.83 -9.28 8.37
C LEU A 394 -19.21 -10.12 9.50
N PHE A 395 -19.78 -11.29 9.78
CA PHE A 395 -19.20 -12.28 10.71
C PHE A 395 -19.30 -13.69 10.12
N TYR A 396 -18.35 -14.57 10.44
CA TYR A 396 -18.46 -16.00 10.12
C TYR A 396 -19.48 -16.65 11.04
N GLN A 397 -20.44 -17.37 10.48
CA GLN A 397 -21.37 -18.17 11.25
C GLN A 397 -20.57 -19.29 11.93
N THR A 398 -20.53 -19.32 13.25
CA THR A 398 -19.96 -20.45 14.00
C THR A 398 -20.79 -21.68 13.70
N SER A 399 -20.25 -22.61 12.91
CA SER A 399 -20.86 -23.92 12.73
C SER A 399 -20.94 -24.60 14.10
N ASN A 400 -22.15 -24.77 14.62
CA ASN A 400 -22.42 -25.71 15.70
C ASN A 400 -22.14 -27.12 15.14
N THR A 401 -20.92 -27.61 15.34
CA THR A 401 -20.58 -29.03 15.33
C THR A 401 -20.02 -29.41 16.67
#